data_AF-A0A2T5NP24-F1
#
_entry.id   AF-A0A2T5NP24-F1
#
_cell.length_a   1.000
_cell.length_b   1.000
_cell.length_c   1.000
_cell.angle_alpha   90.00
_cell.angle_beta   90.00
_cell.angle_gamma   90.00
#
_symmetry.space_group_name_H-M   'P 1'
#
loop_
_entity.id
_entity.type
_entity.pdbx_description
1 polymer ?
#
loop_
_entity_poly.entity_id
_entity_poly.type
_entity_poly.pdbx_seq_one_letter_code
_entity_poly.pdbx_strand_id
1 'polypeptide(L)'
;MCELDVARDLLGEKIASYLANKHRGGQNGRKGTVFEDWYAAYHLAKQIYLHIVEGNAESVCFEGQCVAFVDDLAVYRVESTEFYQLKNAGALSWLSGDHPLSEDFRMQVILSKAVNQPDPVTMLVCSDDAVAEQMEGSVPDSIEAHTQVEHFPYDASESTYAALTCNSLLRDAIARISRHDGVEATVSNIGNTFDILLGAWRSLGVGRHSIESVINSCMESQPAAFRLAVSDEEIRARLPVEFADVLDSVPGLSYGIVRGYFVWSYSTASGRKLSSGSPRYSCCDREFEHFCDRVLERRPSTIDELEELL
;
A
#
# COMPACT_ATOMS: atom_id res chain seq x y z
N MET A 1 -25.78 31.05 -8.26
CA MET A 1 -24.70 32.05 -8.17
C MET A 1 -23.58 31.39 -7.37
N CYS A 2 -22.37 31.24 -7.90
CA CYS A 2 -21.30 30.55 -7.16
C CYS A 2 -20.68 31.52 -6.13
N GLU A 3 -19.97 30.99 -5.13
CA GLU A 3 -19.39 31.78 -4.04
C GLU A 3 -18.40 32.85 -4.53
N LEU A 4 -17.70 32.59 -5.66
CA LEU A 4 -16.83 33.57 -6.30
C LEU A 4 -17.61 34.74 -6.91
N ASP A 5 -18.81 34.49 -7.44
CA ASP A 5 -19.67 35.54 -8.00
C ASP A 5 -20.21 36.43 -6.88
N VAL A 6 -20.64 35.82 -5.77
CA VAL A 6 -21.06 36.55 -4.57
C VAL A 6 -19.91 37.37 -3.99
N ALA A 7 -18.70 36.80 -3.91
CA ALA A 7 -17.52 37.52 -3.42
C ALA A 7 -17.14 38.70 -4.33
N ARG A 8 -17.29 38.54 -5.65
CA ARG A 8 -17.04 39.61 -6.62
C ARG A 8 -18.04 40.76 -6.44
N ASP A 9 -19.32 40.44 -6.28
CA ASP A 9 -20.38 41.44 -6.14
C ASP A 9 -20.32 42.17 -4.80
N LEU A 10 -19.99 41.47 -3.70
CA LEU A 10 -19.96 42.05 -2.35
C LEU A 10 -18.63 42.70 -1.97
N LEU A 11 -17.50 42.12 -2.40
CA LEU A 11 -16.15 42.45 -1.90
C LEU A 11 -15.19 42.92 -3.01
N GLY A 12 -15.63 42.87 -4.27
CA GLY A 12 -14.87 43.31 -5.44
C GLY A 12 -13.91 42.27 -6.02
N GLU A 13 -13.49 42.51 -7.25
CA GLU A 13 -12.70 41.57 -8.08
C GLU A 13 -11.39 41.13 -7.42
N LYS A 14 -10.71 42.04 -6.71
CA LYS A 14 -9.44 41.72 -6.04
C LYS A 14 -9.61 40.64 -4.97
N ILE A 15 -10.70 40.70 -4.20
CA ILE A 15 -10.97 39.73 -3.13
C ILE A 15 -11.44 38.41 -3.73
N ALA A 16 -12.26 38.43 -4.78
CA ALA A 16 -12.65 37.23 -5.51
C ALA A 16 -11.43 36.50 -6.09
N SER A 17 -10.48 37.24 -6.70
CA SER A 17 -9.22 36.70 -7.21
C SER A 17 -8.35 36.10 -6.10
N TYR A 18 -8.24 36.78 -4.95
CA TYR A 18 -7.56 36.23 -3.77
C TYR A 18 -8.21 34.93 -3.29
N LEU A 19 -9.54 34.88 -3.21
CA LEU A 19 -10.28 33.68 -2.78
C LEU A 19 -10.06 32.50 -3.73
N ALA A 20 -10.11 32.75 -5.05
CA ALA A 20 -9.81 31.74 -6.06
C ALA A 20 -8.37 31.20 -5.92
N ASN A 21 -7.40 32.08 -5.69
CA ASN A 21 -6.01 31.68 -5.46
C ASN A 21 -5.86 30.85 -4.18
N LYS A 22 -6.53 31.24 -3.09
CA LYS A 22 -6.54 30.50 -1.83
C LYS A 22 -7.15 29.10 -2.00
N HIS A 23 -8.27 28.99 -2.70
CA HIS A 23 -8.91 27.71 -2.98
C HIS A 23 -8.02 26.80 -3.83
N ARG A 24 -7.43 27.34 -4.92
CA ARG A 24 -6.47 26.62 -5.76
C ARG A 24 -5.26 26.14 -4.98
N GLY A 25 -4.71 26.98 -4.09
CA GLY A 25 -3.61 26.61 -3.21
C GLY A 25 -3.98 25.43 -2.30
N GLY A 26 -5.18 25.45 -1.69
CA GLY A 26 -5.67 24.33 -0.89
C GLY A 26 -5.89 23.04 -1.69
N GLN A 27 -6.43 23.14 -2.91
CA GLN A 27 -6.58 21.99 -3.80
C GLN A 27 -5.24 21.38 -4.20
N ASN A 28 -4.24 22.21 -4.53
CA ASN A 28 -2.90 21.74 -4.86
C ASN A 28 -2.22 21.09 -3.66
N GLY A 29 -2.35 21.66 -2.46
CA GLY A 29 -1.84 21.06 -1.23
C GLY A 29 -2.42 19.67 -0.98
N ARG A 30 -3.75 19.54 -1.08
CA ARG A 30 -4.42 18.23 -0.95
C ARG A 30 -3.91 17.20 -1.96
N LYS A 31 -3.77 17.58 -3.24
CA LYS A 31 -3.25 16.71 -4.31
C LYS A 31 -1.82 16.25 -4.05
N GLY A 32 -0.98 17.13 -3.48
CA GLY A 32 0.37 16.79 -3.04
C GLY A 32 0.34 15.72 -1.96
N THR A 33 -0.39 15.97 -0.87
CA THR A 33 -0.51 15.01 0.25
C THR A 33 -1.06 13.66 -0.19
N VAL A 34 -2.08 13.63 -1.06
CA VAL A 34 -2.63 12.35 -1.57
C VAL A 34 -1.58 11.60 -2.39
N PHE A 35 -0.81 12.29 -3.23
CA PHE A 35 0.26 11.69 -4.00
C PHE A 35 1.36 11.10 -3.09
N GLU A 36 1.77 11.86 -2.07
CA GLU A 36 2.75 11.44 -1.07
C GLU A 36 2.29 10.17 -0.34
N ASP A 37 1.06 10.17 0.18
CA ASP A 37 0.47 9.04 0.89
C ASP A 37 0.39 7.78 0.00
N TRP A 38 0.00 7.93 -1.26
CA TRP A 38 -0.11 6.81 -2.19
C TRP A 38 1.25 6.19 -2.51
N TYR A 39 2.28 7.03 -2.70
CA TYR A 39 3.63 6.55 -2.93
C TYR A 39 4.22 5.87 -1.69
N ALA A 40 4.00 6.44 -0.50
CA ALA A 40 4.39 5.82 0.76
C ALA A 40 3.74 4.44 0.94
N ALA A 41 2.43 4.32 0.66
CA ALA A 41 1.72 3.04 0.72
C ALA A 41 2.21 2.03 -0.33
N TYR A 42 2.56 2.46 -1.55
CA TYR A 42 3.21 1.61 -2.55
C TYR A 42 4.55 1.03 -2.03
N HIS A 43 5.41 1.87 -1.45
CA HIS A 43 6.69 1.42 -0.90
C HIS A 43 6.55 0.53 0.32
N LEU A 44 5.66 0.90 1.25
CA LEU A 44 5.32 0.07 2.40
C LEU A 44 4.83 -1.30 1.92
N ALA A 45 3.96 -1.38 0.93
CA ALA A 45 3.47 -2.64 0.42
C ALA A 45 4.58 -3.54 -0.15
N LYS A 46 5.56 -2.94 -0.86
CA LYS A 46 6.74 -3.67 -1.32
C LYS A 46 7.54 -4.23 -0.15
N GLN A 47 7.82 -3.42 0.87
CA GLN A 47 8.61 -3.86 2.02
C GLN A 47 7.86 -4.87 2.90
N ILE A 48 6.56 -4.70 3.10
CA ILE A 48 5.68 -5.67 3.78
C ILE A 48 5.76 -7.01 3.04
N TYR A 49 5.67 -7.02 1.70
CA TYR A 49 5.80 -8.25 0.94
C TYR A 49 7.16 -8.93 1.16
N LEU A 50 8.27 -8.19 1.09
CA LEU A 50 9.61 -8.73 1.35
C LEU A 50 9.74 -9.30 2.76
N HIS A 51 9.21 -8.58 3.75
CA HIS A 51 9.22 -8.99 5.15
C HIS A 51 8.42 -10.29 5.38
N ILE A 52 7.20 -10.36 4.84
CA ILE A 52 6.26 -11.47 5.01
C ILE A 52 6.68 -12.72 4.23
N VAL A 53 7.12 -12.55 2.97
CA VAL A 53 7.25 -13.66 2.01
C VAL A 53 8.69 -14.10 1.83
N GLU A 54 9.62 -13.16 1.77
CA GLU A 54 11.03 -13.47 1.52
C GLU A 54 11.80 -13.71 2.83
N GLY A 55 11.13 -13.54 3.99
CA GLY A 55 11.74 -13.68 5.30
C GLY A 55 12.87 -12.67 5.53
N ASN A 56 12.90 -11.59 4.73
CA ASN A 56 13.90 -10.56 4.87
C ASN A 56 13.53 -9.69 6.08
N ALA A 57 14.10 -10.06 7.23
CA ALA A 57 13.94 -9.38 8.50
C ALA A 57 14.87 -8.15 8.66
N GLU A 58 15.39 -7.60 7.56
CA GLU A 58 16.07 -6.31 7.63
C GLU A 58 15.18 -5.30 8.37
N SER A 59 15.76 -4.64 9.37
CA SER A 59 15.06 -3.62 10.13
C SER A 59 14.87 -2.39 9.25
N VAL A 60 13.73 -2.34 8.56
CA VAL A 60 13.34 -1.21 7.72
C VAL A 60 12.39 -0.31 8.51
N CYS A 61 12.70 0.98 8.56
CA CYS A 61 11.83 1.99 9.15
C CYS A 61 11.44 3.06 8.12
N PHE A 62 10.22 3.57 8.24
CA PHE A 62 9.66 4.62 7.41
C PHE A 62 9.37 5.85 8.26
N GLU A 63 9.60 7.03 7.70
CA GLU A 63 9.25 8.31 8.32
C GLU A 63 8.70 9.24 7.25
N GLY A 64 7.46 9.71 7.39
CA GLY A 64 6.87 10.72 6.52
C GLY A 64 7.09 12.11 7.09
N GLN A 65 7.25 13.11 6.21
CA GLN A 65 7.42 14.52 6.60
C GLN A 65 8.53 14.70 7.66
N CYS A 66 9.68 14.08 7.40
CA CYS A 66 10.81 14.03 8.31
C CYS A 66 11.54 15.39 8.38
N VAL A 67 12.25 15.65 9.48
CA VAL A 67 13.06 16.88 9.61
C VAL A 67 14.32 16.74 8.76
N ALA A 68 14.20 17.11 7.48
CA ALA A 68 15.22 16.93 6.45
C ALA A 68 15.07 18.02 5.35
N PHE A 69 16.08 18.14 4.49
CA PHE A 69 15.98 18.96 3.27
C PHE A 69 15.17 18.24 2.18
N VAL A 70 15.17 16.91 2.20
CA VAL A 70 14.30 16.06 1.39
C VAL A 70 13.42 15.29 2.37
N ASP A 71 12.17 15.72 2.50
CA ASP A 71 11.36 15.52 3.72
C ASP A 71 10.13 14.63 3.55
N ASP A 72 9.55 14.55 2.34
CA ASP A 72 8.26 13.91 2.12
C ASP A 72 8.22 12.45 2.63
N LEU A 73 9.26 11.66 2.34
CA LEU A 73 9.41 10.30 2.84
C LEU A 73 10.88 9.92 3.03
N ALA A 74 11.21 9.25 4.13
CA ALA A 74 12.50 8.64 4.38
C ALA A 74 12.36 7.14 4.68
N VAL A 75 13.26 6.34 4.12
CA VAL A 75 13.37 4.89 4.35
C VAL A 75 14.74 4.59 4.91
N TYR A 76 14.76 4.05 6.12
CA TYR A 76 15.98 3.72 6.86
C TYR A 76 16.22 2.22 6.82
N ARG A 77 17.42 1.82 6.41
CA ARG A 77 17.91 0.43 6.45
C ARG A 77 19.23 0.38 7.23
N VAL A 78 19.71 -0.83 7.46
CA VAL A 78 21.01 -1.05 8.10
C VAL A 78 22.16 -0.49 7.24
N GLU A 79 22.07 -0.69 5.92
CA GLU A 79 23.16 -0.38 4.99
C GLU A 79 22.93 0.88 4.14
N SER A 80 21.72 1.44 4.14
CA SER A 80 21.38 2.62 3.35
C SER A 80 20.30 3.49 4.00
N THR A 81 20.23 4.74 3.56
CA THR A 81 19.14 5.66 3.90
C THR A 81 18.67 6.37 2.64
N GLU A 82 17.38 6.25 2.34
CA GLU A 82 16.79 6.80 1.14
C GLU A 82 15.85 7.95 1.52
N PHE A 83 16.02 9.11 0.89
CA PHE A 83 15.16 10.29 1.09
C PHE A 83 14.43 10.61 -0.20
N TYR A 84 13.12 10.79 -0.13
CA TYR A 84 12.27 11.00 -1.29
C TYR A 84 11.61 12.38 -1.23
N GLN A 85 11.71 13.12 -2.33
CA GLN A 85 10.90 14.29 -2.62
C GLN A 85 9.84 13.90 -3.63
N LEU A 86 8.56 14.09 -3.30
CA LEU A 86 7.41 13.66 -4.07
C LEU A 86 6.74 14.90 -4.68
N LYS A 87 6.74 15.02 -6.01
CA LYS A 87 6.23 16.20 -6.70
C LYS A 87 5.10 15.83 -7.67
N ASN A 88 3.89 16.29 -7.31
CA ASN A 88 2.73 16.28 -8.18
C ASN A 88 2.61 17.62 -8.95
N ALA A 89 3.50 17.83 -9.91
CA ALA A 89 3.61 19.10 -10.64
C ALA A 89 3.88 18.86 -12.14
N GLY A 90 3.22 19.66 -12.99
CA GLY A 90 3.41 19.60 -14.45
C GLY A 90 4.64 20.34 -14.97
N ALA A 91 5.45 20.94 -14.09
CA ALA A 91 6.73 21.56 -14.44
C ALA A 91 7.63 21.61 -13.20
N LEU A 92 8.89 21.19 -13.35
CA LEU A 92 9.92 21.21 -12.30
C LEU A 92 11.26 21.65 -12.88
N SER A 93 12.17 22.06 -12.01
CA SER A 93 13.54 22.44 -12.35
C SER A 93 14.45 22.21 -11.16
N TRP A 94 15.65 21.69 -11.41
CA TRP A 94 16.68 21.49 -10.40
C TRP A 94 17.27 22.80 -9.86
N LEU A 95 17.29 23.85 -10.70
CA LEU A 95 18.09 25.07 -10.48
C LEU A 95 17.25 26.33 -10.26
N SER A 96 15.92 26.23 -10.42
CA SER A 96 15.02 27.39 -10.34
C SER A 96 14.44 27.58 -8.93
N GLY A 97 14.07 28.81 -8.61
CA GLY A 97 13.44 29.18 -7.33
C GLY A 97 14.43 29.73 -6.31
N ASP A 98 13.91 30.23 -5.19
CA ASP A 98 14.72 30.77 -4.09
C ASP A 98 15.45 29.65 -3.31
N HIS A 99 14.90 28.44 -3.35
CA HIS A 99 15.46 27.21 -2.78
C HIS A 99 15.44 26.12 -3.87
N PRO A 100 16.52 26.01 -4.67
CA PRO A 100 16.57 25.04 -5.75
C PRO A 100 16.59 23.59 -5.23
N LEU A 101 15.86 22.69 -5.88
CA LEU A 101 15.82 21.26 -5.52
C LEU A 101 17.22 20.62 -5.45
N SER A 102 18.12 21.02 -6.36
CA SER A 102 19.49 20.50 -6.36
C SER A 102 20.27 20.87 -5.12
N GLU A 103 20.01 22.04 -4.55
CA GLU A 103 20.66 22.51 -3.34
C GLU A 103 20.14 21.74 -2.12
N ASP A 104 18.82 21.49 -2.05
CA ASP A 104 18.22 20.65 -1.01
C ASP A 104 18.76 19.22 -1.04
N PHE A 105 18.85 18.60 -2.22
CA PHE A 105 19.40 17.25 -2.38
C PHE A 105 20.88 17.18 -1.96
N ARG A 106 21.67 18.19 -2.35
CA ARG A 106 23.08 18.31 -1.94
C ARG A 106 23.22 18.47 -0.43
N MET A 107 22.42 19.36 0.17
CA MET A 107 22.43 19.62 1.61
C MET A 107 21.97 18.40 2.40
N GLN A 108 20.99 17.64 1.89
CA GLN A 108 20.52 16.41 2.50
C GLN A 108 21.67 15.41 2.69
N VAL A 109 22.43 15.12 1.64
CA VAL A 109 23.53 14.15 1.74
C VAL A 109 24.65 14.64 2.67
N ILE A 110 24.93 15.94 2.71
CA ILE A 110 25.88 16.53 3.67
C ILE A 110 25.40 16.32 5.10
N LEU A 111 24.13 16.64 5.37
CA LEU A 111 23.51 16.45 6.67
C LEU A 111 23.51 14.98 7.08
N SER A 112 23.07 14.09 6.20
CA SER A 112 23.04 12.64 6.39
C SER A 112 24.41 12.08 6.77
N LYS A 113 25.46 12.46 6.05
CA LYS A 113 26.84 12.07 6.37
C LYS A 113 27.29 12.62 7.73
N ALA A 114 26.94 13.87 8.05
CA ALA A 114 27.29 14.48 9.33
C ALA A 114 26.61 13.78 10.53
N VAL A 115 25.41 13.22 10.34
CA VAL A 115 24.70 12.43 11.36
C VAL A 115 24.95 10.91 11.26
N ASN A 116 25.92 10.49 10.45
CA ASN A 116 26.33 9.09 10.25
C ASN A 116 25.20 8.17 9.74
N GLN A 117 24.33 8.68 8.86
CA GLN A 117 23.41 7.83 8.12
C GLN A 117 24.18 6.99 7.07
N PRO A 118 23.90 5.68 6.97
CA PRO A 118 24.56 4.82 6.01
C PRO A 118 24.09 5.12 4.58
N ASP A 119 25.02 5.04 3.64
CA ASP A 119 24.86 5.24 2.18
C ASP A 119 23.63 6.10 1.78
N PRO A 120 23.66 7.42 2.05
CA PRO A 120 22.50 8.26 1.83
C PRO A 120 22.26 8.54 0.34
N VAL A 121 21.05 8.24 -0.13
CA VAL A 121 20.58 8.48 -1.50
C VAL A 121 19.34 9.37 -1.45
N THR A 122 19.21 10.23 -2.46
CA THR A 122 18.08 11.14 -2.64
C THR A 122 17.30 10.79 -3.90
N MET A 123 15.99 10.81 -3.82
CA MET A 123 15.06 10.37 -4.86
C MET A 123 14.09 11.50 -5.16
N LEU A 124 13.96 11.88 -6.43
CA LEU A 124 12.86 12.73 -6.88
C LEU A 124 11.80 11.84 -7.53
N VAL A 125 10.56 11.90 -7.04
CA VAL A 125 9.45 11.15 -7.61
C VAL A 125 8.47 12.12 -8.23
N CYS A 126 8.24 11.94 -9.53
CA CYS A 126 7.36 12.79 -10.32
C CYS A 126 6.07 12.05 -10.64
N SER A 127 4.94 12.76 -10.60
CA SER A 127 3.64 12.21 -10.98
C SER A 127 3.42 12.11 -12.50
N ASP A 128 4.21 12.86 -13.27
CA ASP A 128 4.12 12.98 -14.73
C ASP A 128 5.39 12.40 -15.36
N ASP A 129 5.19 11.51 -16.33
CA ASP A 129 6.26 10.76 -17.00
C ASP A 129 7.24 11.68 -17.75
N ALA A 130 6.72 12.67 -18.48
CA ALA A 130 7.55 13.58 -19.25
C ALA A 130 8.36 14.50 -18.34
N VAL A 131 7.79 14.91 -17.20
CA VAL A 131 8.52 15.64 -16.16
C VAL A 131 9.60 14.76 -15.54
N ALA A 132 9.31 13.49 -15.25
CA ALA A 132 10.30 12.56 -14.71
C ALA A 132 11.50 12.39 -15.66
N GLU A 133 11.25 12.08 -16.94
CA GLU A 133 12.28 11.94 -17.97
C GLU A 133 13.12 13.22 -18.12
N GLN A 134 12.46 14.39 -18.14
CA GLN A 134 13.15 15.67 -18.21
C GLN A 134 14.08 15.88 -17.00
N MET A 135 13.57 15.61 -15.80
CA MET A 135 14.33 15.80 -14.57
C MET A 135 15.49 14.81 -14.48
N GLU A 136 15.29 13.55 -14.89
CA GLU A 136 16.35 12.54 -14.96
C GLU A 136 17.47 12.94 -15.93
N GLY A 137 17.12 13.39 -17.15
CA GLY A 137 18.09 13.82 -18.15
C GLY A 137 18.78 15.15 -17.83
N SER A 138 18.36 15.86 -16.78
CA SER A 138 18.90 17.17 -16.39
C SER A 138 19.43 17.22 -14.95
N VAL A 139 19.64 16.07 -14.31
CA VAL A 139 20.28 15.99 -12.99
C VAL A 139 21.66 16.67 -13.05
N PRO A 140 21.96 17.66 -12.20
CA PRO A 140 23.27 18.29 -12.18
C PRO A 140 24.39 17.34 -11.72
N ASP A 141 25.56 17.42 -12.37
CA ASP A 141 26.77 16.63 -12.05
C ASP A 141 27.12 16.63 -10.54
N SER A 142 26.82 17.73 -9.84
CA SER A 142 27.13 17.90 -8.42
C SER A 142 26.33 16.97 -7.49
N ILE A 143 25.19 16.45 -7.94
CA ILE A 143 24.32 15.57 -7.14
C ILE A 143 24.03 14.22 -7.82
N GLU A 144 24.45 14.05 -9.08
CA GLU A 144 24.20 12.84 -9.90
C GLU A 144 24.57 11.54 -9.17
N ALA A 145 25.72 11.53 -8.48
CA ALA A 145 26.24 10.33 -7.82
C ALA A 145 25.36 9.76 -6.69
N HIS A 146 24.39 10.52 -6.19
CA HIS A 146 23.49 10.11 -5.10
C HIS A 146 22.03 10.45 -5.39
N THR A 147 21.68 10.81 -6.63
CA THR A 147 20.33 11.23 -7.00
C THR A 147 19.76 10.29 -8.02
N GLN A 148 18.51 9.88 -7.83
CA GLN A 148 17.74 9.21 -8.88
C GLN A 148 16.38 9.88 -9.04
N VAL A 149 15.75 9.63 -10.19
CA VAL A 149 14.42 10.14 -10.51
C VAL A 149 13.52 8.95 -10.82
N GLU A 150 12.31 8.94 -10.28
CA GLU A 150 11.30 7.91 -10.53
C GLU A 150 9.99 8.56 -11.01
N HIS A 151 9.33 7.93 -11.97
CA HIS A 151 7.94 8.25 -12.29
C HIS A 151 7.00 7.33 -11.50
N PHE A 152 6.06 7.95 -10.78
CA PHE A 152 4.95 7.24 -10.14
C PHE A 152 3.61 7.79 -10.64
N PRO A 153 2.80 7.02 -11.39
CA PRO A 153 1.56 7.53 -11.97
C PRO A 153 0.56 8.02 -10.92
N TYR A 154 -0.03 9.19 -11.15
CA TYR A 154 -1.08 9.79 -10.32
C TYR A 154 -2.36 10.03 -11.10
N ASP A 155 -3.50 9.75 -10.47
CA ASP A 155 -4.82 10.06 -11.03
C ASP A 155 -5.46 11.27 -10.34
N ALA A 156 -5.91 12.22 -11.15
CA ALA A 156 -6.47 13.48 -10.68
C ALA A 156 -7.86 13.35 -10.01
N SER A 157 -8.56 12.20 -10.14
CA SER A 157 -9.82 11.96 -9.43
C SER A 157 -9.63 11.70 -7.94
N GLU A 158 -8.39 11.37 -7.52
CA GLU A 158 -8.05 11.06 -6.12
C GLU A 158 -8.87 9.91 -5.52
N SER A 159 -9.44 9.05 -6.37
CA SER A 159 -10.17 7.87 -5.94
C SER A 159 -9.29 6.63 -5.93
N THR A 160 -9.40 5.81 -4.88
CA THR A 160 -8.70 4.52 -4.75
C THR A 160 -8.89 3.64 -5.99
N TYR A 161 -10.13 3.56 -6.52
CA TYR A 161 -10.42 2.77 -7.70
C TYR A 161 -9.65 3.27 -8.94
N ALA A 162 -9.64 4.58 -9.19
CA ALA A 162 -8.92 5.13 -10.34
C ALA A 162 -7.41 4.96 -10.18
N ALA A 163 -6.87 5.23 -8.98
CA ALA A 163 -5.47 5.03 -8.65
C ALA A 163 -4.99 3.62 -8.99
N LEU A 164 -5.71 2.60 -8.54
CA LEU A 164 -5.37 1.19 -8.80
C LEU A 164 -5.64 0.77 -10.24
N THR A 165 -6.49 1.48 -10.97
CA THR A 165 -6.75 1.19 -12.38
C THR A 165 -5.67 1.78 -13.29
N CYS A 166 -5.21 3.01 -12.99
CA CYS A 166 -4.24 3.72 -13.81
C CYS A 166 -2.78 3.41 -13.43
N ASN A 167 -2.52 2.98 -12.19
CA ASN A 167 -1.18 2.71 -11.68
C ASN A 167 -1.02 1.23 -11.38
N SER A 168 -0.48 0.47 -12.34
CA SER A 168 -0.23 -0.97 -12.17
C SER A 168 0.85 -1.26 -11.12
N LEU A 169 1.83 -0.36 -10.93
CA LEU A 169 2.87 -0.54 -9.90
C LEU A 169 2.25 -0.58 -8.50
N LEU A 170 1.39 0.39 -8.20
CA LEU A 170 0.64 0.44 -6.96
C LEU A 170 -0.28 -0.77 -6.83
N ARG A 171 -1.10 -1.05 -7.85
CA ARG A 171 -2.04 -2.17 -7.83
C ARG A 171 -1.35 -3.50 -7.56
N ASP A 172 -0.26 -3.78 -8.28
CA ASP A 172 0.42 -5.06 -8.20
C ASP A 172 1.16 -5.20 -6.86
N ALA A 173 1.69 -4.12 -6.29
CA ALA A 173 2.29 -4.12 -4.95
C ALA A 173 1.24 -4.42 -3.86
N ILE A 174 0.08 -3.73 -3.89
CA ILE A 174 -1.00 -4.00 -2.94
C ILE A 174 -1.58 -5.40 -3.12
N ALA A 175 -1.73 -5.84 -4.37
CA ALA A 175 -2.23 -7.18 -4.69
C ALA A 175 -1.32 -8.28 -4.15
N ARG A 176 -0.03 -8.04 -3.90
CA ARG A 176 0.90 -9.02 -3.32
C ARG A 176 0.73 -9.20 -1.81
N ILE A 177 0.25 -8.18 -1.10
CA ILE A 177 0.05 -8.20 0.35
C ILE A 177 -1.42 -8.43 0.74
N SER A 178 -2.36 -8.28 -0.19
CA SER A 178 -3.77 -8.62 0.03
C SER A 178 -3.96 -10.11 0.33
N ARG A 179 -5.01 -10.48 1.07
CA ARG A 179 -5.39 -11.90 1.21
C ARG A 179 -5.92 -12.52 -0.08
N HIS A 180 -6.45 -11.70 -0.99
CA HIS A 180 -7.11 -12.19 -2.20
C HIS A 180 -6.09 -12.44 -3.31
N ASP A 181 -6.29 -13.50 -4.08
CA ASP A 181 -5.46 -13.85 -5.24
C ASP A 181 -6.32 -14.20 -6.47
N GLY A 182 -5.67 -14.39 -7.61
CA GLY A 182 -6.32 -14.84 -8.85
C GLY A 182 -7.56 -14.02 -9.21
N VAL A 183 -8.71 -14.70 -9.35
CA VAL A 183 -10.00 -14.09 -9.74
C VAL A 183 -10.58 -13.20 -8.63
N GLU A 184 -10.24 -13.47 -7.37
CA GLU A 184 -10.72 -12.70 -6.22
C GLU A 184 -9.90 -11.44 -5.97
N ALA A 185 -8.72 -11.31 -6.59
CA ALA A 185 -7.89 -10.10 -6.57
C ALA A 185 -8.47 -8.98 -7.47
N THR A 186 -9.75 -8.67 -7.27
CA THR A 186 -10.44 -7.58 -7.95
C THR A 186 -9.91 -6.23 -7.48
N VAL A 187 -10.07 -5.19 -8.31
CA VAL A 187 -9.69 -3.81 -7.94
C VAL A 187 -10.36 -3.36 -6.63
N SER A 188 -11.59 -3.82 -6.36
CA SER A 188 -12.29 -3.49 -5.11
C SER A 188 -11.64 -4.14 -3.89
N ASN A 189 -11.26 -5.42 -3.97
CA ASN A 189 -10.63 -6.14 -2.86
C ASN A 189 -9.20 -5.64 -2.60
N ILE A 190 -8.46 -5.35 -3.67
CA ILE A 190 -7.15 -4.68 -3.59
C ILE A 190 -7.33 -3.28 -3.01
N GLY A 191 -8.35 -2.53 -3.43
CA GLY A 191 -8.72 -1.22 -2.91
C GLY A 191 -8.96 -1.20 -1.41
N ASN A 192 -9.71 -2.17 -0.89
CA ASN A 192 -9.91 -2.31 0.55
C ASN A 192 -8.57 -2.51 1.30
N THR A 193 -7.67 -3.33 0.75
CA THR A 193 -6.33 -3.54 1.34
C THR A 193 -5.51 -2.23 1.33
N PHE A 194 -5.58 -1.49 0.23
CA PHE A 194 -4.92 -0.19 0.08
C PHE A 194 -5.44 0.85 1.07
N ASP A 195 -6.76 0.97 1.21
CA ASP A 195 -7.40 1.92 2.12
C ASP A 195 -7.03 1.63 3.59
N ILE A 196 -6.93 0.35 3.98
CA ILE A 196 -6.49 -0.04 5.33
C ILE A 196 -5.02 0.33 5.54
N LEU A 197 -4.14 0.05 4.56
CA LEU A 197 -2.72 0.41 4.65
C LEU A 197 -2.53 1.93 4.76
N LEU A 198 -3.28 2.70 3.96
CA LEU A 198 -3.29 4.17 4.04
C LEU A 198 -3.79 4.66 5.39
N GLY A 199 -4.87 4.06 5.91
CA GLY A 199 -5.41 4.38 7.23
C GLY A 199 -4.40 4.13 8.33
N ALA A 200 -3.71 2.99 8.28
CA ALA A 200 -2.64 2.64 9.22
C ALA A 200 -1.48 3.64 9.15
N TRP A 201 -0.96 3.91 7.94
CA TRP A 201 0.12 4.88 7.72
C TRP A 201 -0.21 6.26 8.31
N ARG A 202 -1.39 6.78 8.00
CA ARG A 202 -1.85 8.10 8.49
C ARG A 202 -2.05 8.13 10.00
N SER A 203 -2.39 7.00 10.63
CA SER A 203 -2.69 6.91 12.05
C SER A 203 -1.45 6.78 12.94
N LEU A 204 -0.34 6.30 12.39
CA LEU A 204 0.93 6.15 13.13
C LEU A 204 1.54 7.50 13.56
N GLY A 205 1.15 8.59 12.89
CA GLY A 205 1.57 9.95 13.25
C GLY A 205 3.06 10.21 12.98
N VAL A 206 3.59 11.23 13.65
CA VAL A 206 4.96 11.72 13.40
C VAL A 206 6.00 10.77 14.00
N GLY A 207 7.05 10.47 13.22
CA GLY A 207 8.23 9.72 13.66
C GLY A 207 8.52 8.50 12.79
N ARG A 208 9.51 7.71 13.23
CA ARG A 208 9.95 6.50 12.55
C ARG A 208 9.12 5.30 12.95
N HIS A 209 8.62 4.58 11.97
CA HIS A 209 7.76 3.42 12.14
C HIS A 209 8.38 2.20 11.46
N SER A 210 8.49 1.08 12.17
CA SER A 210 8.97 -0.17 11.58
C SER A 210 7.87 -0.82 10.74
N ILE A 211 8.25 -1.72 9.83
CA ILE A 211 7.28 -2.50 9.05
C ILE A 211 6.31 -3.28 9.95
N GLU A 212 6.78 -3.87 11.04
CA GLU A 212 5.94 -4.59 12.01
C GLU A 212 4.91 -3.67 12.65
N SER A 213 5.27 -2.44 12.98
CA SER A 213 4.32 -1.47 13.55
C SER A 213 3.20 -1.11 12.56
N VAL A 214 3.54 -0.97 11.27
CA VAL A 214 2.56 -0.73 10.20
C VAL A 214 1.64 -1.94 10.00
N ILE A 215 2.22 -3.15 9.94
CA ILE A 215 1.45 -4.39 9.83
C ILE A 215 0.50 -4.55 11.02
N ASN A 216 0.97 -4.35 12.25
CA ASN A 216 0.15 -4.46 13.44
C ASN A 216 -1.01 -3.45 13.41
N SER A 217 -0.76 -2.19 13.03
CA SER A 217 -1.81 -1.18 12.87
C SER A 217 -2.87 -1.57 11.82
N CYS A 218 -2.44 -2.16 10.70
CA CYS A 218 -3.35 -2.71 9.69
C CYS A 218 -4.20 -3.86 10.25
N MET A 219 -3.57 -4.80 10.96
CA MET A 219 -4.20 -6.00 11.50
C MET A 219 -5.15 -5.67 12.66
N GLU A 220 -4.86 -4.66 13.48
CA GLU A 220 -5.77 -4.17 14.52
C GLU A 220 -7.05 -3.56 13.92
N SER A 221 -6.93 -2.87 12.78
CA SER A 221 -8.06 -2.27 12.08
C SER A 221 -8.93 -3.33 11.39
N GLN A 222 -8.30 -4.25 10.65
CA GLN A 222 -9.00 -5.32 9.94
C GLN A 222 -8.07 -6.54 9.76
N PRO A 223 -8.10 -7.52 10.70
CA PRO A 223 -7.17 -8.66 10.73
C PRO A 223 -7.18 -9.47 9.44
N ALA A 224 -8.31 -9.48 8.74
CA ALA A 224 -8.59 -10.35 7.63
C ALA A 224 -8.39 -9.70 6.25
N ALA A 225 -7.63 -8.60 6.13
CA ALA A 225 -7.41 -7.93 4.85
C ALA A 225 -6.07 -8.31 4.19
N PHE A 226 -5.08 -8.70 4.98
CA PHE A 226 -3.72 -8.99 4.54
C PHE A 226 -3.45 -10.49 4.49
N ARG A 227 -2.54 -10.91 3.61
CA ARG A 227 -1.99 -12.27 3.64
C ARG A 227 -1.17 -12.49 4.91
N LEU A 228 -1.15 -13.74 5.39
CA LEU A 228 -0.30 -14.10 6.53
C LEU A 228 1.18 -14.23 6.15
N ALA A 229 2.05 -13.98 7.13
CA ALA A 229 3.50 -14.24 7.12
C ALA A 229 3.83 -15.70 7.45
N VAL A 230 3.04 -16.62 6.88
CA VAL A 230 3.24 -18.07 6.97
C VAL A 230 2.93 -18.64 5.60
N SER A 231 3.74 -19.60 5.14
CA SER A 231 3.50 -20.20 3.84
C SER A 231 2.26 -21.09 3.85
N ASP A 232 1.56 -21.17 2.72
CA ASP A 232 0.38 -22.04 2.60
C ASP A 232 0.73 -23.51 2.82
N GLU A 233 1.96 -23.92 2.49
CA GLU A 233 2.47 -25.28 2.69
C GLU A 233 2.64 -25.60 4.18
N GLU A 234 3.20 -24.68 4.96
CA GLU A 234 3.34 -24.84 6.41
C GLU A 234 1.99 -24.92 7.10
N ILE A 235 0.99 -24.17 6.62
CA ILE A 235 -0.37 -24.24 7.17
C ILE A 235 -1.02 -25.58 6.80
N ARG A 236 -0.92 -26.01 5.54
CA ARG A 236 -1.43 -27.33 5.10
C ARG A 236 -0.82 -28.47 5.92
N ALA A 237 0.48 -28.40 6.20
CA ALA A 237 1.17 -29.41 7.01
C ALA A 237 0.68 -29.48 8.47
N ARG A 238 0.01 -28.43 8.97
CA ARG A 238 -0.58 -28.38 10.32
C ARG A 238 -2.05 -28.81 10.36
N LEU A 239 -2.72 -28.95 9.21
CA LEU A 239 -4.12 -29.39 9.17
C LEU A 239 -4.22 -30.85 9.65
N PRO A 240 -5.21 -31.19 10.51
CA PRO A 240 -5.45 -32.57 10.89
C PRO A 240 -5.75 -33.44 9.66
N VAL A 241 -5.12 -34.60 9.54
CA VAL A 241 -5.37 -35.53 8.42
C VAL A 241 -6.85 -35.91 8.34
N GLU A 242 -7.46 -36.20 9.50
CA GLU A 242 -8.88 -36.55 9.58
C GLU A 242 -9.80 -35.40 9.12
N PHE A 243 -9.38 -34.15 9.25
CA PHE A 243 -10.17 -33.00 8.79
C PHE A 243 -10.20 -32.96 7.27
N ALA A 244 -9.05 -33.19 6.62
CA ALA A 244 -8.98 -33.33 5.17
C ALA A 244 -9.83 -34.52 4.67
N ASP A 245 -9.74 -35.68 5.34
CA ASP A 245 -10.53 -36.87 5.00
C ASP A 245 -12.04 -36.61 5.05
N VAL A 246 -12.52 -35.85 6.05
CA VAL A 246 -13.93 -35.45 6.16
C VAL A 246 -14.33 -34.53 5.00
N LEU A 247 -13.53 -33.52 4.69
CA LEU A 247 -13.83 -32.61 3.59
C LEU A 247 -13.81 -33.31 2.23
N ASP A 248 -12.86 -34.22 2.00
CA ASP A 248 -12.76 -35.03 0.78
C ASP A 248 -13.97 -35.94 0.57
N SER A 249 -14.70 -36.26 1.65
CA SER A 249 -15.93 -37.05 1.58
C SER A 249 -17.15 -36.27 1.06
N VAL A 250 -17.09 -34.93 1.04
CA VAL A 250 -18.18 -34.06 0.56
C VAL A 250 -18.14 -33.98 -0.98
N PRO A 251 -19.10 -34.59 -1.69
CA PRO A 251 -19.02 -34.68 -3.15
C PRO A 251 -19.07 -33.31 -3.83
N GLY A 252 -18.13 -33.01 -4.72
CA GLY A 252 -18.09 -31.75 -5.47
C GLY A 252 -17.47 -30.57 -4.72
N LEU A 253 -16.98 -30.77 -3.49
CA LEU A 253 -16.19 -29.80 -2.76
C LEU A 253 -14.74 -29.78 -3.29
N SER A 254 -14.14 -28.61 -3.34
CA SER A 254 -12.71 -28.41 -3.50
C SER A 254 -12.28 -27.32 -2.53
N TYR A 255 -11.17 -27.52 -1.82
CA TYR A 255 -10.69 -26.58 -0.83
C TYR A 255 -9.17 -26.46 -0.90
N GLY A 256 -8.65 -25.45 -0.20
CA GLY A 256 -7.22 -25.23 -0.09
C GLY A 256 -6.90 -24.12 0.90
N ILE A 257 -5.61 -23.88 1.05
CA ILE A 257 -5.09 -22.71 1.74
C ILE A 257 -4.56 -21.75 0.70
N VAL A 258 -4.99 -20.50 0.77
CA VAL A 258 -4.53 -19.40 -0.06
C VAL A 258 -4.13 -18.25 0.86
N ARG A 259 -2.85 -17.88 0.82
CA ARG A 259 -2.30 -16.73 1.55
C ARG A 259 -2.60 -16.73 3.04
N GLY A 260 -2.66 -17.92 3.63
CA GLY A 260 -2.97 -18.13 5.03
C GLY A 260 -4.45 -18.30 5.37
N TYR A 261 -5.35 -18.33 4.39
CA TYR A 261 -6.79 -18.47 4.60
C TYR A 261 -7.31 -19.76 3.98
N PHE A 262 -8.24 -20.40 4.67
CA PHE A 262 -8.99 -21.53 4.13
C PHE A 262 -9.94 -21.00 3.06
N VAL A 263 -9.89 -21.61 1.89
CA VAL A 263 -10.77 -21.30 0.76
C VAL A 263 -11.44 -22.57 0.30
N TRP A 264 -12.68 -22.45 -0.15
CA TRP A 264 -13.43 -23.57 -0.67
C TRP A 264 -14.28 -23.16 -1.86
N SER A 265 -14.62 -24.13 -2.69
CA SER A 265 -15.53 -24.01 -3.81
C SER A 265 -16.33 -25.29 -3.97
N TYR A 266 -17.58 -25.16 -4.39
CA TYR A 266 -18.47 -26.26 -4.66
C TYR A 266 -18.90 -26.25 -6.12
N SER A 267 -18.83 -27.41 -6.76
CA SER A 267 -19.19 -27.59 -8.17
C SER A 267 -20.13 -28.78 -8.35
N THR A 268 -21.04 -28.69 -9.32
CA THR A 268 -21.88 -29.82 -9.73
C THR A 268 -21.04 -30.95 -10.34
N ALA A 269 -21.64 -32.14 -10.47
CA ALA A 269 -21.05 -33.26 -11.22
C ALA A 269 -20.72 -32.91 -12.69
N SER A 270 -21.37 -31.88 -13.27
CA SER A 270 -21.08 -31.36 -14.61
C SER A 270 -19.93 -30.34 -14.63
N GLY A 271 -19.26 -30.10 -13.50
CA GLY A 271 -18.15 -29.16 -13.36
C GLY A 271 -18.56 -27.68 -13.27
N ARG A 272 -19.85 -27.38 -13.09
CA ARG A 272 -20.30 -25.99 -12.93
C ARG A 272 -20.11 -25.55 -11.48
N LYS A 273 -19.26 -24.54 -11.26
CA LYS A 273 -19.10 -23.88 -9.95
C LYS A 273 -20.41 -23.22 -9.52
N LEU A 274 -20.88 -23.53 -8.31
CA LEU A 274 -22.13 -23.02 -7.74
C LEU A 274 -21.88 -22.03 -6.60
N SER A 275 -20.99 -22.37 -5.68
CA SER A 275 -20.61 -21.51 -4.55
C SER A 275 -19.11 -21.59 -4.29
N SER A 276 -18.60 -20.56 -3.61
CA SER A 276 -17.27 -20.53 -3.05
C SER A 276 -17.19 -19.51 -1.94
N GLY A 277 -16.24 -19.70 -1.04
CA GLY A 277 -16.06 -18.79 0.07
C GLY A 277 -14.72 -18.98 0.76
N SER A 278 -14.52 -18.13 1.75
CA SER A 278 -13.39 -18.17 2.65
C SER A 278 -13.85 -17.57 3.98
N PRO A 279 -13.54 -18.20 5.14
CA PRO A 279 -13.83 -17.62 6.43
C PRO A 279 -13.21 -16.23 6.60
N ARG A 280 -13.79 -15.45 7.53
CA ARG A 280 -13.24 -14.13 7.88
C ARG A 280 -12.00 -14.21 8.76
N TYR A 281 -11.70 -15.37 9.32
CA TYR A 281 -10.52 -15.61 10.15
C TYR A 281 -9.45 -16.38 9.37
N SER A 282 -8.20 -16.24 9.80
CA SER A 282 -7.04 -16.89 9.21
C SER A 282 -6.88 -18.33 9.72
N CYS A 283 -6.09 -19.15 9.04
CA CYS A 283 -5.83 -20.53 9.51
C CYS A 283 -4.95 -20.61 10.76
N CYS A 284 -4.39 -19.48 11.20
CA CYS A 284 -3.62 -19.37 12.44
C CYS A 284 -4.46 -18.84 13.60
N ASP A 285 -5.74 -18.51 13.37
CA ASP A 285 -6.64 -18.03 14.40
C ASP A 285 -7.31 -19.20 15.13
N ARG A 286 -7.60 -19.01 16.41
CA ARG A 286 -8.34 -19.98 17.23
C ARG A 286 -9.73 -20.31 16.69
N GLU A 287 -10.37 -19.36 16.00
CA GLU A 287 -11.64 -19.59 15.32
C GLU A 287 -11.53 -20.66 14.21
N PHE A 288 -10.37 -20.76 13.55
CA PHE A 288 -10.12 -21.81 12.57
C PHE A 288 -9.95 -23.17 13.23
N GLU A 289 -9.28 -23.23 14.39
CA GLU A 289 -9.21 -24.46 15.20
C GLU A 289 -10.62 -24.93 15.58
N HIS A 290 -11.47 -24.01 16.04
CA HIS A 290 -12.88 -24.32 16.36
C HIS A 290 -13.71 -24.72 15.14
N PHE A 291 -13.41 -24.20 13.96
CA PHE A 291 -13.99 -24.69 12.72
C PHE A 291 -13.56 -26.13 12.42
N CYS A 292 -12.27 -26.45 12.53
CA CYS A 292 -11.78 -27.81 12.36
C CYS A 292 -12.45 -28.79 13.33
N ASP A 293 -12.55 -28.44 14.62
CA ASP A 293 -13.20 -29.25 15.64
C ASP A 293 -14.67 -29.54 15.28
N ARG A 294 -15.43 -28.51 14.88
CA ARG A 294 -16.85 -28.66 14.49
C ARG A 294 -17.03 -29.57 13.29
N VAL A 295 -16.14 -29.49 12.30
CA VAL A 295 -16.16 -30.38 11.12
C VAL A 295 -15.85 -31.82 11.51
N LEU A 296 -14.87 -32.04 12.38
CA LEU A 296 -14.51 -33.38 12.87
C LEU A 296 -15.62 -34.00 13.74
N GLU A 297 -16.30 -33.18 14.55
CA GLU A 297 -17.41 -33.62 15.40
C GLU A 297 -18.67 -33.96 14.59
N ARG A 298 -19.04 -33.11 13.63
CA ARG A 298 -20.31 -33.26 12.88
C ARG A 298 -20.18 -34.08 11.60
N ARG A 299 -18.98 -34.18 11.03
CA ARG A 299 -18.67 -34.93 9.81
C ARG A 299 -19.67 -34.62 8.67
N PRO A 300 -19.72 -33.37 8.20
CA PRO A 300 -20.67 -32.97 7.15
C PRO A 300 -20.47 -33.84 5.90
N SER A 301 -21.59 -34.23 5.29
CA SER A 301 -21.65 -35.05 4.09
C SER A 301 -22.12 -34.26 2.86
N THR A 302 -22.62 -33.04 3.09
CA THR A 302 -23.13 -32.13 2.05
C THR A 302 -22.53 -30.74 2.21
N ILE A 303 -22.62 -29.93 1.15
CA ILE A 303 -22.16 -28.53 1.20
C ILE A 303 -22.98 -27.68 2.17
N ASP A 304 -24.30 -27.88 2.22
CA ASP A 304 -25.19 -27.14 3.12
C ASP A 304 -24.80 -27.39 4.59
N GLU A 305 -24.52 -28.64 4.96
CA GLU A 305 -24.04 -29.00 6.30
C GLU A 305 -22.67 -28.38 6.62
N LEU A 306 -21.78 -28.25 5.63
CA LEU A 306 -20.48 -27.62 5.82
C LEU A 306 -20.62 -26.09 5.96
N GLU A 307 -21.49 -25.46 5.16
CA GLU A 307 -21.77 -24.03 5.22
C GLU A 307 -22.34 -23.59 6.57
N GLU A 308 -23.12 -24.44 7.25
CA GLU A 308 -23.60 -24.20 8.62
C GLU A 308 -22.47 -24.16 9.67
N LEU A 309 -21.27 -24.64 9.34
CA LEU A 309 -20.12 -24.67 10.24
C LEU A 309 -19.11 -23.54 9.99
N LEU A 310 -19.20 -22.83 8.87
CA LEU A 310 -18.29 -21.75 8.51
C LEU A 310 -18.56 -20.46 9.29
#